data_AF-A0A4S4G1T5-F1
#
_entry.id   AF-A0A4S4G1T5-F1
#
_cell.length_a   1.000
_cell.length_b   1.000
_cell.length_c   1.000
_cell.angle_alpha   90.00
_cell.angle_beta   90.00
_cell.angle_gamma   90.00
#
_symmetry.space_group_name_H-M   'P 1'
#
loop_
_entity.id
_entity.type
_entity.pdbx_description
1 polymer ?
#
loop_
_entity_poly.entity_id
_entity_poly.type
_entity_poly.pdbx_seq_one_letter_code
_entity_poly.pdbx_strand_id
1 'polypeptide(L)'
;MGRIVYEVINFDFEYLDDARETLGALFDIGVNEWKVPGDDLAQAFLASGVAEQFERRNPTYVSGKSALDLLRLLAPYLDTERPAPEHAQVVPREDYWLGWILAYYQMETGRPYRQVFDAVPYEELAGMFYPLHEAPEGKFVEALNRRLAAAQLPTRLYRQRKICGMSQKQLAEASGVGLRSVQMYEQRQKNINHAAAETLYRLAFALRCSMENLLER
;
A
#
# COMPACT_ATOMS: atom_id res chain seq x y z
N MET A 1 -6.20 -45.88 -19.66
CA MET A 1 -6.64 -44.47 -19.59
C MET A 1 -6.11 -43.91 -18.27
N GLY A 2 -4.96 -43.24 -18.28
CA GLY A 2 -4.29 -42.77 -17.06
C GLY A 2 -5.03 -41.57 -16.47
N ARG A 3 -5.41 -41.63 -15.19
CA ARG A 3 -5.91 -40.47 -14.45
C ARG A 3 -4.72 -39.61 -14.05
N ILE A 4 -4.68 -38.38 -14.55
CA ILE A 4 -3.83 -37.34 -13.98
C ILE A 4 -4.53 -36.89 -12.70
N VAL A 5 -3.89 -37.14 -11.56
CA VAL A 5 -4.30 -36.59 -10.26
C VAL A 5 -3.51 -35.31 -10.10
N TYR A 6 -4.19 -34.17 -10.09
CA TYR A 6 -3.58 -32.92 -9.66
C TYR A 6 -3.52 -32.95 -8.14
N GLU A 7 -2.32 -33.04 -7.59
CA GLU A 7 -2.08 -32.75 -6.19
C GLU A 7 -2.11 -31.23 -6.04
N VAL A 8 -3.10 -30.70 -5.33
CA VAL A 8 -3.10 -29.30 -4.92
C VAL A 8 -2.16 -29.22 -3.73
N ILE A 9 -0.90 -28.89 -3.98
CA ILE A 9 0.03 -28.51 -2.94
C ILE A 9 -0.40 -27.12 -2.46
N ASN A 10 -0.82 -27.03 -1.20
CA ASN A 10 -1.19 -25.76 -0.59
C ASN A 10 0.09 -25.06 -0.11
N PHE A 11 0.54 -24.05 -0.88
CA PHE A 11 1.81 -23.34 -0.71
C PHE A 11 1.74 -22.15 0.26
N ASP A 12 1.00 -22.26 1.37
CA ASP A 12 0.68 -21.07 2.18
C ASP A 12 1.87 -20.47 2.95
N PHE A 13 2.99 -21.20 3.10
CA PHE A 13 4.14 -20.83 3.93
C PHE A 13 5.48 -20.59 3.19
N GLU A 14 5.59 -20.85 1.89
CA GLU A 14 6.92 -21.03 1.27
C GLU A 14 7.66 -19.72 0.94
N TYR A 15 6.97 -18.58 0.86
CA TYR A 15 7.56 -17.32 0.36
C TYR A 15 7.58 -16.18 1.38
N LEU A 16 7.20 -16.41 2.64
CA LEU A 16 7.20 -15.33 3.63
C LEU A 16 8.61 -14.83 3.91
N ASP A 17 9.56 -15.73 4.12
CA ASP A 17 10.94 -15.35 4.41
C ASP A 17 11.59 -14.68 3.20
N ASP A 18 11.36 -15.20 1.99
CA ASP A 18 11.78 -14.56 0.74
C ASP A 18 11.19 -13.14 0.59
N ALA A 19 9.89 -12.97 0.87
CA ALA A 19 9.23 -11.67 0.80
C ALA A 19 9.82 -10.68 1.80
N ARG A 20 10.05 -11.15 3.02
CA ARG A 20 10.62 -10.37 4.12
C ARG A 20 12.05 -9.93 3.82
N GLU A 21 12.91 -10.84 3.38
CA GLU A 21 14.30 -10.55 3.04
C GLU A 21 14.39 -9.63 1.82
N THR A 22 13.62 -9.92 0.76
CA THR A 22 13.63 -9.14 -0.48
C THR A 22 13.11 -7.72 -0.23
N LEU A 23 12.01 -7.58 0.50
CA LEU A 23 11.42 -6.27 0.79
C LEU A 23 12.27 -5.48 1.78
N GLY A 24 12.84 -6.15 2.80
CA GLY A 24 13.81 -5.54 3.70
C GLY A 24 15.03 -5.00 2.97
N ALA A 25 15.64 -5.82 2.11
CA ALA A 25 16.78 -5.39 1.30
C ALA A 25 16.41 -4.25 0.34
N LEU A 26 15.21 -4.26 -0.26
CA LEU A 26 14.75 -3.19 -1.16
C LEU A 26 14.73 -1.83 -0.45
N PHE A 27 14.10 -1.76 0.73
CA PHE A 27 14.01 -0.52 1.48
C PHE A 27 15.35 -0.08 2.06
N ASP A 28 16.14 -1.02 2.61
CA ASP A 28 17.49 -0.71 3.12
C ASP A 28 18.39 -0.14 2.02
N ILE A 29 18.51 -0.83 0.88
CA ILE A 29 19.38 -0.38 -0.21
C ILE A 29 18.86 0.93 -0.80
N GLY A 30 17.54 1.07 -0.99
CA GLY A 30 16.95 2.29 -1.55
C GLY A 30 17.18 3.53 -0.68
N VAL A 31 16.96 3.41 0.63
CA VAL A 31 17.13 4.54 1.56
C VAL A 31 18.61 4.75 1.90
N ASN A 32 19.31 3.71 2.34
CA ASN A 32 20.66 3.83 2.89
C ASN A 32 21.75 3.91 1.82
N GLU A 33 21.66 3.19 0.72
CA GLU A 33 22.72 3.17 -0.30
C GLU A 33 22.42 4.10 -1.47
N TRP A 34 21.20 4.04 -2.00
CA TRP A 34 20.77 4.89 -3.12
C TRP A 34 20.47 6.34 -2.69
N LYS A 35 20.19 6.55 -1.39
CA LYS A 35 19.86 7.86 -0.79
C LYS A 35 18.54 8.45 -1.28
N VAL A 36 17.58 7.57 -1.59
CA VAL A 36 16.22 7.97 -1.91
C VAL A 36 15.47 8.20 -0.60
N PRO A 37 14.76 9.34 -0.42
CA PRO A 37 13.90 9.54 0.74
C PRO A 37 12.87 8.40 0.87
N GLY A 38 12.62 7.93 2.09
CA GLY A 38 11.79 6.75 2.30
C GLY A 38 10.35 6.88 1.77
N ASP A 39 9.74 8.06 1.92
CA ASP A 39 8.41 8.33 1.34
C ASP A 39 8.43 8.25 -0.20
N ASP A 40 9.45 8.80 -0.85
CA ASP A 40 9.57 8.74 -2.33
C ASP A 40 9.77 7.30 -2.80
N LEU A 41 10.59 6.52 -2.09
CA LEU A 41 10.81 5.11 -2.37
C LEU A 41 9.53 4.29 -2.20
N ALA A 42 8.76 4.55 -1.14
CA ALA A 42 7.47 3.92 -0.91
C ALA A 42 6.45 4.28 -2.00
N GLN A 43 6.40 5.55 -2.44
CA GLN A 43 5.52 5.94 -3.55
C GLN A 43 5.95 5.28 -4.87
N ALA A 44 7.24 5.18 -5.16
CA ALA A 44 7.73 4.45 -6.34
C ALA A 44 7.40 2.95 -6.27
N PHE A 45 7.51 2.33 -5.09
CA PHE A 45 7.11 0.94 -4.86
C PHE A 45 5.62 0.71 -5.17
N LEU A 46 4.75 1.65 -4.80
CA LEU A 46 3.32 1.62 -5.12
C LEU A 46 3.02 1.93 -6.59
N ALA A 47 3.73 2.88 -7.20
CA ALA A 47 3.46 3.36 -8.56
C ALA A 47 3.98 2.41 -9.64
N SER A 48 5.08 1.70 -9.37
CA SER A 48 5.68 0.71 -10.26
C SER A 48 4.87 -0.59 -10.38
N GLY A 49 3.89 -0.80 -9.51
CA GLY A 49 3.10 -2.03 -9.46
C GLY A 49 3.78 -3.17 -8.71
N VAL A 50 4.99 -2.96 -8.15
CA VAL A 50 5.72 -4.00 -7.39
C VAL A 50 4.96 -4.36 -6.11
N ALA A 51 4.39 -3.37 -5.41
CA ALA A 51 3.55 -3.60 -4.24
C ALA A 51 2.42 -4.61 -4.52
N GLU A 52 1.69 -4.45 -5.61
CA GLU A 52 0.63 -5.35 -6.03
C GLU A 52 1.13 -6.77 -6.37
N GLN A 53 2.39 -6.92 -6.81
CA GLN A 53 3.00 -8.24 -7.04
C GLN A 53 3.32 -8.96 -5.72
N PHE A 54 3.83 -8.23 -4.73
CA PHE A 54 4.04 -8.75 -3.37
C PHE A 54 2.71 -9.14 -2.73
N GLU A 55 1.68 -8.28 -2.85
CA GLU A 55 0.34 -8.57 -2.33
C GLU A 55 -0.28 -9.85 -2.90
N ARG A 56 0.03 -10.16 -4.16
CA ARG A 56 -0.41 -11.38 -4.87
C ARG A 56 0.53 -12.57 -4.67
N ARG A 57 1.62 -12.40 -3.90
CA ARG A 57 2.68 -13.40 -3.69
C ARG A 57 3.24 -13.94 -5.02
N ASN A 58 3.44 -13.07 -6.00
CA ASN A 58 3.97 -13.49 -7.29
C ASN A 58 5.42 -13.97 -7.12
N PRO A 59 5.73 -15.28 -7.33
CA PRO A 59 7.06 -15.84 -7.04
C PRO A 59 8.16 -15.19 -7.88
N THR A 60 7.83 -14.66 -9.07
CA THR A 60 8.79 -13.92 -9.91
C THR A 60 9.33 -12.67 -9.21
N TYR A 61 8.52 -12.03 -8.37
CA TYR A 61 8.89 -10.79 -7.68
C TYR A 61 9.36 -11.04 -6.24
N VAL A 62 8.72 -11.99 -5.56
CA VAL A 62 8.99 -12.28 -4.15
C VAL A 62 10.29 -13.05 -3.95
N SER A 63 10.60 -13.99 -4.85
CA SER A 63 11.76 -14.89 -4.74
C SER A 63 12.67 -14.84 -5.98
N GLY A 64 12.10 -14.60 -7.16
CA GLY A 64 12.83 -14.62 -8.43
C GLY A 64 13.57 -13.34 -8.81
N LYS A 65 13.36 -12.23 -8.10
CA LYS A 65 14.03 -10.94 -8.35
C LYS A 65 14.81 -10.53 -7.12
N SER A 66 16.04 -10.06 -7.32
CA SER A 66 16.79 -9.43 -6.24
C SER A 66 16.21 -8.06 -5.90
N ALA A 67 16.51 -7.54 -4.71
CA ALA A 67 16.19 -6.17 -4.34
C ALA A 67 16.71 -5.14 -5.36
N LEU A 68 17.89 -5.36 -5.94
CA LEU A 68 18.46 -4.50 -6.99
C LEU A 68 17.64 -4.54 -8.29
N ASP A 69 17.13 -5.72 -8.67
CA ASP A 69 16.24 -5.83 -9.83
C ASP A 69 14.93 -5.09 -9.61
N LEU A 70 14.39 -5.13 -8.40
CA LEU A 70 13.19 -4.39 -8.04
C LEU A 70 13.45 -2.88 -8.02
N LEU A 71 14.56 -2.41 -7.46
CA LEU A 71 14.93 -0.99 -7.47
C LEU A 71 15.06 -0.43 -8.90
N ARG A 72 15.53 -1.24 -9.86
CA ARG A 72 15.53 -0.86 -11.29
C ARG A 72 14.12 -0.66 -11.85
N LEU A 73 13.12 -1.38 -11.36
CA LEU A 73 11.71 -1.17 -11.72
C LEU A 73 11.12 0.08 -11.09
N LEU A 74 11.63 0.49 -9.92
CA LEU A 74 11.21 1.71 -9.22
C LEU A 74 11.83 2.98 -9.84
N ALA A 75 13.04 2.88 -10.42
CA ALA A 75 13.80 4.01 -10.94
C ALA A 75 13.02 4.99 -11.85
N PRO A 76 12.17 4.53 -12.80
CA PRO A 76 11.40 5.45 -13.64
C PRO A 76 10.36 6.31 -12.90
N TYR A 77 10.06 5.99 -11.63
CA TYR A 77 9.08 6.67 -10.79
C TYR A 77 9.73 7.58 -9.74
N LEU A 78 11.07 7.67 -9.74
CA LEU A 78 11.84 8.47 -8.81
C LEU A 78 12.45 9.66 -9.53
N ASP A 79 12.37 10.84 -8.90
CA ASP A 79 13.06 12.04 -9.38
C ASP A 79 14.49 12.05 -8.82
N THR A 80 15.34 11.18 -9.36
CA THR A 80 16.75 11.07 -8.95
C THR A 80 17.68 11.06 -10.15
N GLU A 81 18.72 11.89 -10.09
CA GLU A 81 19.78 11.93 -11.09
C GLU A 81 20.77 10.75 -10.93
N ARG A 82 20.72 10.05 -9.78
CA ARG A 82 21.63 8.95 -9.47
C ARG A 82 21.05 7.63 -9.99
N PRO A 83 21.81 6.84 -10.77
CA PRO A 83 21.36 5.53 -11.21
C PRO A 83 21.15 4.59 -10.01
N ALA A 84 20.22 3.64 -10.15
CA ALA A 84 20.00 2.59 -9.17
C ALA A 84 21.33 1.83 -8.90
N PRO A 85 21.62 1.46 -7.64
CA PRO A 85 22.84 0.72 -7.31
C PRO A 85 22.95 -0.58 -8.12
N GLU A 86 24.15 -0.90 -8.60
CA GLU A 86 24.43 -2.17 -9.26
C GLU A 86 24.91 -3.25 -8.27
N HIS A 87 25.45 -2.80 -7.14
CA HIS A 87 25.96 -3.63 -6.05
C HIS A 87 25.61 -2.92 -4.73
N ALA A 88 25.21 -3.69 -3.73
CA ALA A 88 24.94 -3.15 -2.40
C ALA A 88 25.22 -4.21 -1.33
N GLN A 89 25.54 -3.74 -0.13
CA GLN A 89 25.56 -4.57 1.07
C GLN A 89 24.28 -4.27 1.84
N VAL A 90 23.56 -5.32 2.22
CA VAL A 90 22.40 -5.16 3.10
C VAL A 90 22.90 -5.12 4.53
N VAL A 91 22.54 -4.08 5.26
CA VAL A 91 22.83 -3.98 6.69
C VAL A 91 21.48 -3.95 7.40
N PRO A 92 21.13 -4.97 8.21
CA PRO A 92 19.85 -5.00 8.89
C PRO A 92 19.69 -3.83 9.89
N ARG A 93 19.10 -2.73 9.42
CA ARG A 93 18.80 -1.49 10.16
C ARG A 93 17.28 -1.25 10.17
N GLU A 94 16.88 -0.06 10.58
CA GLU A 94 15.49 0.39 10.65
C GLU A 94 14.74 0.18 9.33
N ASP A 95 15.33 0.56 8.19
CA ASP A 95 14.72 0.40 6.85
C ASP A 95 14.59 -1.06 6.42
N TYR A 96 15.62 -1.88 6.70
CA TYR A 96 15.55 -3.31 6.45
C TYR A 96 14.43 -3.95 7.25
N TRP A 97 14.39 -3.67 8.56
CA TRP A 97 13.35 -4.18 9.44
C TRP A 97 11.97 -3.69 9.02
N LEU A 98 11.84 -2.43 8.57
CA LEU A 98 10.56 -1.91 8.11
C LEU A 98 10.06 -2.67 6.88
N GLY A 99 10.91 -2.89 5.87
CA GLY A 99 10.53 -3.71 4.72
C GLY A 99 10.16 -5.15 5.12
N TRP A 100 10.96 -5.76 6.01
CA TRP A 100 10.75 -7.10 6.52
C TRP A 100 9.41 -7.23 7.28
N ILE A 101 9.12 -6.32 8.21
CA ILE A 101 7.92 -6.39 9.04
C ILE A 101 6.67 -6.01 8.26
N LEU A 102 6.77 -5.16 7.23
CA LEU A 102 5.67 -4.84 6.33
C LEU A 102 5.30 -6.04 5.43
N ALA A 103 6.26 -6.85 4.99
CA ALA A 103 5.97 -8.10 4.30
C ALA A 103 5.15 -9.05 5.20
N TYR A 104 5.57 -9.20 6.46
CA TYR A 104 4.80 -9.96 7.45
C TYR A 104 3.39 -9.38 7.67
N TYR A 105 3.27 -8.08 7.87
CA TYR A 105 1.97 -7.42 8.11
C TYR A 105 1.00 -7.62 6.93
N GLN A 106 1.49 -7.48 5.69
CA GLN A 106 0.68 -7.70 4.50
C GLN A 106 0.21 -9.15 4.42
N MET A 107 1.08 -10.12 4.70
CA MET A 107 0.74 -11.53 4.68
C MET A 107 -0.32 -11.88 5.74
N GLU A 108 -0.14 -11.39 6.96
CA GLU A 108 -1.01 -11.67 8.11
C GLU A 108 -2.40 -11.03 7.96
N THR A 109 -2.47 -9.81 7.39
CA THR A 109 -3.72 -9.03 7.37
C THR A 109 -4.41 -9.00 6.01
N GLY A 110 -3.69 -9.31 4.93
CA GLY A 110 -4.14 -9.13 3.55
C GLY A 110 -4.37 -7.66 3.15
N ARG A 111 -3.98 -6.69 3.97
CA ARG A 111 -4.18 -5.26 3.69
C ARG A 111 -3.14 -4.77 2.67
N PRO A 112 -3.54 -3.94 1.70
CA PRO A 112 -2.63 -3.45 0.68
C PRO A 112 -1.62 -2.47 1.25
N TYR A 113 -0.39 -2.46 0.72
CA TYR A 113 0.66 -1.54 1.16
C TYR A 113 0.26 -0.08 1.00
N ARG A 114 -0.52 0.24 -0.04
CA ARG A 114 -1.06 1.59 -0.27
C ARG A 114 -1.86 2.11 0.92
N GLN A 115 -2.58 1.24 1.62
CA GLN A 115 -3.34 1.66 2.81
C GLN A 115 -2.42 2.11 3.95
N VAL A 116 -1.22 1.53 4.05
CA VAL A 116 -0.24 1.87 5.07
C VAL A 116 0.44 3.20 4.72
N PHE A 117 1.06 3.27 3.53
CA PHE A 117 1.85 4.43 3.12
C PHE A 117 1.02 5.69 2.81
N ASP A 118 -0.28 5.56 2.47
CA ASP A 118 -1.16 6.73 2.37
C ASP A 118 -1.44 7.38 3.75
N ALA A 119 -1.29 6.60 4.83
CA ALA A 119 -1.85 6.91 6.15
C ALA A 119 -0.82 7.22 7.23
N VAL A 120 0.37 6.65 7.08
CA VAL A 120 1.47 6.78 8.03
C VAL A 120 2.71 7.14 7.22
N PRO A 121 3.35 8.29 7.50
CA PRO A 121 4.61 8.67 6.85
C PRO A 121 5.67 7.60 7.05
N TYR A 122 6.57 7.45 6.07
CA TYR A 122 7.61 6.43 6.11
C TYR A 122 8.48 6.53 7.38
N GLU A 123 8.93 7.73 7.74
CA GLU A 123 9.76 7.96 8.93
C GLU A 123 9.07 7.56 10.23
N GLU A 124 7.74 7.72 10.31
CA GLU A 124 6.98 7.27 11.48
C GLU A 124 6.94 5.75 11.56
N LEU A 125 6.82 5.06 10.42
CA LEU A 125 6.88 3.60 10.35
C LEU A 125 8.27 3.08 10.70
N ALA A 126 9.34 3.69 10.17
CA ALA A 126 10.72 3.33 10.48
C ALA A 126 11.02 3.53 11.98
N GLY A 127 10.54 4.64 12.56
CA GLY A 127 10.64 4.93 13.99
C GLY A 127 9.92 3.92 14.92
N MET A 128 9.06 3.04 14.37
CA MET A 128 8.50 1.92 15.12
C MET A 128 9.54 0.82 15.43
N PHE A 129 10.75 0.89 14.86
CA PHE A 129 11.83 -0.06 15.07
C PHE A 129 12.20 -0.23 16.55
N TYR A 130 12.71 0.81 17.22
CA TYR A 130 13.18 0.70 18.60
C TYR A 130 12.18 0.09 19.59
N PRO A 131 10.88 0.44 19.58
CA PRO A 131 9.92 -0.19 20.49
C PRO A 131 9.51 -1.62 20.10
N LEU A 132 9.72 -2.06 18.86
CA LEU A 132 9.08 -3.28 18.34
C LEU A 132 10.01 -4.29 17.65
N HIS A 133 11.26 -3.95 17.31
CA HIS A 133 12.14 -4.84 16.55
C HIS A 133 12.60 -6.08 17.34
N GLU A 134 12.60 -6.01 18.66
CA GLU A 134 12.84 -7.17 19.55
C GLU A 134 11.53 -7.82 20.04
N ALA A 135 10.38 -7.23 19.71
CA ALA A 135 9.08 -7.74 20.13
C ALA A 135 8.54 -8.77 19.12
N PRO A 136 7.60 -9.65 19.53
CA PRO A 136 6.89 -10.49 18.59
C PRO A 136 6.19 -9.66 17.50
N GLU A 137 6.21 -10.12 16.26
CA GLU A 137 5.74 -9.40 15.08
C GLU A 137 4.27 -8.98 15.19
N GLY A 138 3.45 -9.78 15.89
CA GLY A 138 2.07 -9.44 16.20
C GLY A 138 1.90 -8.09 16.94
N LYS A 139 2.91 -7.63 17.69
CA LYS A 139 2.89 -6.31 18.34
C LYS A 139 2.98 -5.16 17.33
N PHE A 140 3.73 -5.34 16.25
CA PHE A 140 3.71 -4.40 15.13
C PHE A 140 2.33 -4.38 14.46
N VAL A 141 1.72 -5.55 14.21
CA VAL A 141 0.39 -5.63 13.63
C VAL A 141 -0.64 -4.89 14.49
N GLU A 142 -0.63 -5.09 15.81
CA GLU A 142 -1.49 -4.36 16.74
C GLU A 142 -1.25 -2.84 16.69
N ALA A 143 0.02 -2.40 16.76
CA ALA A 143 0.39 -1.00 16.80
C ALA A 143 -0.01 -0.28 15.50
N LEU A 144 0.33 -0.86 14.35
CA LEU A 144 0.01 -0.30 13.04
C LEU A 144 -1.51 -0.26 12.82
N ASN A 145 -2.25 -1.30 13.20
CA ASN A 145 -3.71 -1.28 13.09
C ASN A 145 -4.35 -0.17 13.93
N ARG A 146 -3.87 0.07 15.16
CA ARG A 146 -4.34 1.18 15.99
C ARG A 146 -4.01 2.53 15.35
N ARG A 147 -2.78 2.69 14.82
CA ARG A 147 -2.35 3.92 14.16
C ARG A 147 -3.12 4.19 12.87
N LEU A 148 -3.46 3.16 12.10
CA LEU A 148 -4.31 3.25 10.91
C LEU A 148 -5.76 3.59 11.25
N ALA A 149 -6.31 3.03 12.33
CA ALA A 149 -7.65 3.38 12.80
C ALA A 149 -7.72 4.84 13.29
N ALA A 150 -6.64 5.35 13.89
CA ALA A 150 -6.49 6.74 14.29
C ALA A 150 -6.17 7.68 13.11
N ALA A 151 -5.59 7.14 12.02
CA ALA A 151 -5.28 7.91 10.82
C ALA A 151 -6.59 8.42 10.22
N GLN A 152 -6.85 9.72 10.36
CA GLN A 152 -8.03 10.36 9.80
C GLN A 152 -7.85 10.61 8.30
N LEU A 153 -7.53 9.56 7.56
CA LEU A 153 -7.34 9.58 6.12
C LEU A 153 -8.54 10.21 5.44
N PRO A 154 -8.37 10.97 4.36
CA PRO A 154 -9.51 11.37 3.57
C PRO A 154 -10.25 10.14 3.02
N THR A 155 -11.58 10.21 3.03
CA THR A 155 -12.44 9.18 2.41
C THR A 155 -12.06 8.97 0.95
N ARG A 156 -12.34 7.80 0.40
CA ARG A 156 -12.14 7.51 -1.02
C ARG A 156 -12.94 8.47 -1.90
N LEU A 157 -14.14 8.85 -1.46
CA LEU A 157 -14.94 9.89 -2.11
C LEU A 157 -14.16 11.22 -2.19
N TYR A 158 -13.59 11.69 -1.08
CA TYR A 158 -12.79 12.91 -1.06
C TYR A 158 -11.59 12.79 -1.99
N ARG A 159 -10.86 11.67 -1.93
CA ARG A 159 -9.65 11.44 -2.74
C ARG A 159 -9.99 11.46 -4.23
N GLN A 160 -10.99 10.70 -4.64
CA GLN A 160 -11.42 10.64 -6.04
C GLN A 160 -11.92 12.01 -6.54
N ARG A 161 -12.65 12.76 -5.72
CA ARG A 161 -13.07 14.13 -6.05
C ARG A 161 -11.89 15.04 -6.30
N LYS A 162 -10.85 14.97 -5.46
CA LYS A 162 -9.63 15.76 -5.63
C LYS A 162 -8.85 15.37 -6.87
N ILE A 163 -8.74 14.07 -7.20
CA ILE A 163 -8.15 13.58 -8.44
C ILE A 163 -8.88 14.16 -9.67
N CYS A 164 -10.21 14.24 -9.61
CA CYS A 164 -11.02 14.85 -10.67
C CYS A 164 -10.97 16.39 -10.69
N GLY A 165 -10.22 17.03 -9.80
CA GLY A 165 -10.10 18.50 -9.72
C GLY A 165 -11.39 19.21 -9.30
N MET A 166 -12.35 18.50 -8.68
CA MET A 166 -13.66 19.05 -8.35
C MET A 166 -13.73 19.62 -6.93
N SER A 167 -14.43 20.74 -6.75
CA SER A 167 -14.94 21.18 -5.45
C SER A 167 -16.15 20.33 -5.01
N GLN A 168 -16.49 20.34 -3.72
CA GLN A 168 -17.68 19.63 -3.21
C GLN A 168 -18.96 20.14 -3.89
N LYS A 169 -19.03 21.44 -4.19
CA LYS A 169 -20.17 22.06 -4.89
C LYS A 169 -20.28 21.57 -6.33
N GLN A 170 -19.17 21.52 -7.07
CA GLN A 170 -19.15 20.99 -8.44
C GLN A 170 -19.54 19.52 -8.49
N LEU A 171 -19.07 18.69 -7.55
CA LEU A 171 -19.48 17.29 -7.48
C LEU A 171 -20.99 17.15 -7.19
N ALA A 172 -21.51 17.96 -6.27
CA ALA A 172 -22.93 17.96 -5.94
C ALA A 172 -23.80 18.32 -7.16
N GLU A 173 -23.41 19.35 -7.90
CA GLU A 173 -24.07 19.77 -9.14
C GLU A 173 -23.99 18.69 -10.23
N ALA A 174 -22.79 18.11 -10.45
CA ALA A 174 -22.59 17.10 -11.50
C ALA A 174 -23.29 15.75 -11.22
N SER A 175 -23.37 15.35 -9.95
CA SER A 175 -23.99 14.08 -9.54
C SER A 175 -25.49 14.20 -9.23
N GLY A 176 -26.00 15.42 -9.03
CA GLY A 176 -27.35 15.65 -8.53
C GLY A 176 -27.55 15.20 -7.06
N VAL A 177 -26.47 14.90 -6.34
CA VAL A 177 -26.48 14.59 -4.91
C VAL A 177 -26.32 15.88 -4.12
N GLY A 178 -27.18 16.12 -3.12
CA GLY A 178 -27.12 17.37 -2.34
C GLY A 178 -25.74 17.61 -1.69
N LEU A 179 -25.27 18.86 -1.73
CA LEU A 179 -23.96 19.28 -1.20
C LEU A 179 -23.71 18.81 0.24
N ARG A 180 -24.73 18.92 1.10
CA ARG A 180 -24.64 18.47 2.50
C ARG A 180 -24.41 16.96 2.61
N SER A 181 -24.99 16.16 1.72
CA SER A 181 -24.75 14.71 1.69
C SER A 181 -23.33 14.40 1.26
N VAL A 182 -22.81 15.07 0.22
CA VAL A 182 -21.40 14.94 -0.21
C VAL A 182 -20.46 15.26 0.96
N GLN A 183 -20.69 16.37 1.65
CA GLN A 183 -19.90 16.77 2.83
C GLN A 183 -19.96 15.73 3.95
N MET A 184 -21.16 15.23 4.29
CA MET A 184 -21.34 14.23 5.34
C MET A 184 -20.66 12.91 5.01
N TYR A 185 -20.67 12.47 3.75
CA TYR A 185 -19.93 11.29 3.32
C TYR A 185 -18.43 11.53 3.45
N GLU A 186 -17.92 12.68 2.97
CA GLU A 186 -16.48 12.96 3.02
C GLU A 186 -15.92 13.10 4.45
N GLN A 187 -16.74 13.60 5.37
CA GLN A 187 -16.41 13.76 6.79
C GLN A 187 -16.74 12.52 7.64
N ARG A 188 -17.18 11.41 7.03
CA ARG A 188 -17.64 10.19 7.71
C ARG A 188 -18.79 10.38 8.70
N GLN A 189 -19.54 11.49 8.59
CA GLN A 189 -20.79 11.68 9.35
C GLN A 189 -21.92 10.79 8.80
N LYS A 190 -21.83 10.39 7.53
CA LYS A 190 -22.65 9.34 6.93
C LYS A 190 -21.77 8.23 6.38
N ASN A 191 -22.14 6.99 6.65
CA ASN A 191 -21.49 5.84 6.05
C ASN A 191 -21.87 5.74 4.56
N ILE A 192 -20.91 5.97 3.67
CA ILE A 192 -21.12 5.88 2.22
C ILE A 192 -21.45 4.45 1.78
N ASN A 193 -21.02 3.43 2.52
CA ASN A 193 -21.34 2.03 2.24
C ASN A 193 -22.84 1.73 2.40
N HIS A 194 -23.57 2.58 3.13
CA HIS A 194 -25.02 2.50 3.31
C HIS A 194 -25.77 3.51 2.42
N ALA A 195 -25.08 4.20 1.51
CA ALA A 195 -25.76 5.04 0.52
C ALA A 195 -26.61 4.17 -0.40
N ALA A 196 -27.76 4.69 -0.83
CA ALA A 196 -28.55 4.04 -1.87
C ALA A 196 -27.69 3.82 -3.13
N ALA A 197 -27.84 2.67 -3.77
CA ALA A 197 -27.05 2.30 -4.94
C ALA A 197 -27.10 3.38 -6.05
N GLU A 198 -28.27 4.01 -6.25
CA GLU A 198 -28.42 5.12 -7.19
C GLU A 198 -27.54 6.34 -6.83
N THR A 199 -27.48 6.71 -5.55
CA THR A 199 -26.61 7.81 -5.07
C THR A 199 -25.14 7.48 -5.32
N LEU A 200 -24.73 6.25 -5.00
CA LEU A 200 -23.35 5.80 -5.20
C LEU A 200 -22.98 5.77 -6.68
N TYR A 201 -23.88 5.27 -7.53
CA TYR A 201 -23.73 5.27 -8.98
C TYR A 201 -23.59 6.68 -9.55
N ARG A 202 -24.44 7.63 -9.13
CA ARG A 202 -24.37 9.03 -9.57
C ARG A 202 -23.07 9.71 -9.20
N LEU A 203 -22.58 9.49 -7.98
CA LEU A 203 -21.28 10.00 -7.54
C LEU A 203 -20.15 9.37 -8.37
N ALA A 204 -20.17 8.05 -8.56
CA ALA A 204 -19.16 7.34 -9.32
C ALA A 204 -19.12 7.79 -10.79
N PHE A 205 -20.29 7.97 -11.40
CA PHE A 205 -20.42 8.46 -12.78
C PHE A 205 -19.85 9.88 -12.93
N ALA A 206 -20.20 10.81 -12.03
CA ALA A 206 -19.66 12.18 -12.05
C ALA A 206 -18.13 12.21 -11.85
N LEU A 207 -17.61 11.27 -11.07
CA LEU A 207 -16.18 11.12 -10.75
C LEU A 207 -15.41 10.21 -11.71
N ARG A 208 -16.07 9.72 -12.77
CA ARG A 208 -15.50 8.82 -13.78
C ARG A 208 -14.79 7.60 -13.16
N CYS A 209 -15.37 7.03 -12.12
CA CYS A 209 -14.84 5.84 -11.45
C CYS A 209 -15.94 4.78 -11.30
N SER A 210 -15.56 3.59 -10.84
CA SER A 210 -16.52 2.56 -10.47
C SER A 210 -17.09 2.81 -9.07
N MET A 211 -18.21 2.17 -8.70
CA MET A 211 -18.81 2.34 -7.37
C MET A 211 -17.92 1.79 -6.26
N GLU A 212 -17.20 0.71 -6.54
CA GLU A 212 -16.26 0.04 -5.63
C GLU A 212 -15.14 0.97 -5.20
N ASN A 213 -14.74 1.90 -6.08
CA ASN A 213 -13.73 2.91 -5.78
C ASN A 213 -14.20 3.94 -4.75
N LEU A 214 -15.52 4.05 -4.50
CA LEU A 214 -16.08 4.97 -3.50
C LEU A 214 -16.39 4.31 -2.15
N LEU A 215 -16.48 2.98 -2.10
CA LEU A 215 -16.78 2.24 -0.86
C LEU A 215 -15.60 2.21 0.09
N GLU A 216 -15.83 2.45 1.38
CA GLU A 216 -14.82 2.38 2.44
C GLU A 216 -14.65 0.93 2.94
N ARG A 217 -13.45 0.57 3.41
CA ARG A 217 -13.14 -0.72 4.04
C ARG A 217 -12.81 -0.55 5.51
#